data_AF-W4LPH3-F1
#
_entry.id   AF-W4LPH3-F1
#
_cell.length_a   1.000
_cell.length_b   1.000
_cell.length_c   1.000
_cell.angle_alpha   90.00
_cell.angle_beta   90.00
_cell.angle_gamma   90.00
#
_symmetry.space_group_name_H-M   'P 1'
#
loop_
_entity.id
_entity.type
_entity.pdbx_description
1 polymer ?
#
loop_
_entity_poly.entity_id
_entity_poly.type
_entity_poly.pdbx_seq_one_letter_code
_entity_poly.pdbx_strand_id
1 'polypeptide(L)'
;MIGKQFKPDEYIHHVKRVRIEWGVYQYPIGADWENGINRVPIAVVLTFGTKKWRSGIFPGFQPSPYFLSPFIGFKEEEGKQYIGKYYRKGGRYYCVASGDRAGQTIITDFEVDNRFKRAFEELTTPPITSFAFQMNTKDTLGGAKAFLRKIEFLAK
;
A
#
# COMPACT_ATOMS: atom_id res chain seq x y z
N MET A 1 -0.29 -10.37 -6.61
CA MET A 1 -0.57 -8.92 -6.80
C MET A 1 -1.08 -8.74 -8.21
N ILE A 2 -2.07 -7.87 -8.40
CA ILE A 2 -2.59 -7.51 -9.73
C ILE A 2 -2.44 -5.99 -9.84
N GLY A 3 -1.92 -5.47 -10.94
CA GLY A 3 -1.64 -4.05 -11.05
C GLY A 3 -1.31 -3.61 -12.47
N LYS A 4 -1.07 -2.30 -12.64
CA LYS A 4 -0.64 -1.70 -13.90
C LYS A 4 0.72 -1.05 -13.71
N GLN A 5 1.69 -1.51 -14.50
CA GLN A 5 2.94 -0.79 -14.75
C GLN A 5 2.69 0.22 -15.88
N PHE A 6 3.04 1.48 -15.66
CA PHE A 6 2.95 2.51 -16.68
C PHE A 6 4.17 2.45 -17.60
N LYS A 7 3.99 2.85 -18.86
CA LYS A 7 5.10 3.18 -19.74
C LYS A 7 5.73 4.52 -19.31
N PRO A 8 6.99 4.81 -19.68
CA PRO A 8 7.67 6.05 -19.25
C PRO A 8 6.92 7.35 -19.60
N ASP A 9 6.23 7.39 -20.73
CA ASP A 9 5.38 8.49 -21.19
C ASP A 9 4.02 8.57 -20.47
N GLU A 10 3.64 7.53 -19.74
CA GLU A 10 2.41 7.43 -18.95
C GLU A 10 2.68 7.58 -17.44
N TYR A 11 3.92 7.87 -17.04
CA TYR A 11 4.26 8.10 -15.64
C TYR A 11 3.44 9.25 -15.05
N ILE A 12 2.95 9.07 -13.82
CA ILE A 12 2.11 10.07 -13.19
C ILE A 12 2.99 10.98 -12.33
N HIS A 13 3.25 12.18 -12.84
CA HIS A 13 4.08 13.19 -12.19
C HIS A 13 3.29 14.01 -11.17
N HIS A 14 4.00 14.62 -10.22
CA HIS A 14 3.46 15.63 -9.29
C HIS A 14 2.19 15.23 -8.52
N VAL A 15 2.00 13.93 -8.25
CA VAL A 15 0.87 13.42 -7.49
C VAL A 15 0.93 13.94 -6.06
N LYS A 16 -0.09 14.72 -5.67
CA LYS A 16 -0.22 15.21 -4.29
C LYS A 16 -1.05 14.26 -3.45
N ARG A 17 -2.12 13.71 -4.04
CA ARG A 17 -3.07 12.86 -3.34
C ARG A 17 -3.56 11.72 -4.24
N VAL A 18 -3.97 10.63 -3.62
CA VAL A 18 -4.66 9.52 -4.28
C VAL A 18 -5.97 9.27 -3.55
N ARG A 19 -7.08 9.35 -4.30
CA ARG A 19 -8.40 9.00 -3.78
C ARG A 19 -8.72 7.55 -4.14
N ILE A 20 -9.17 6.77 -3.16
CA ILE A 20 -9.45 5.34 -3.31
C ILE A 20 -10.86 5.06 -2.78
N GLU A 21 -11.72 4.48 -3.61
CA GLU A 21 -13.03 3.97 -3.20
C GLU A 21 -13.00 2.44 -3.20
N TRP A 22 -13.11 1.85 -2.02
CA TRP A 22 -12.83 0.45 -1.77
C TRP A 22 -13.43 -0.02 -0.44
N GLY A 23 -13.34 -1.32 -0.16
CA GLY A 23 -13.84 -1.87 1.09
C GLY A 23 -13.53 -3.34 1.25
N VAL A 24 -13.88 -3.87 2.41
CA VAL A 24 -13.62 -5.26 2.80
C VAL A 24 -14.95 -5.91 3.16
N TYR A 25 -15.21 -7.10 2.66
CA TYR A 25 -16.33 -7.96 3.07
C TYR A 25 -15.90 -9.00 4.10
N GLN A 26 -14.65 -9.43 4.05
CA GLN A 26 -14.09 -10.43 4.96
C GLN A 26 -12.63 -10.14 5.24
N TYR A 27 -12.28 -10.06 6.52
CA TYR A 27 -10.93 -9.86 7.02
C TYR A 27 -10.24 -11.22 7.30
N PRO A 28 -8.92 -11.34 7.05
CA PRO A 28 -8.16 -12.50 7.53
C PRO A 28 -8.05 -12.47 9.06
N ILE A 29 -8.37 -13.59 9.71
CA ILE A 29 -8.31 -13.70 11.17
C ILE A 29 -6.87 -14.02 11.59
N GLY A 30 -6.32 -13.19 12.48
CA GLY A 30 -4.95 -13.34 12.99
C GLY A 30 -3.93 -12.43 12.31
N ALA A 31 -4.35 -11.56 11.38
CA ALA A 31 -3.51 -10.44 10.97
C ALA A 31 -3.23 -9.51 12.17
N ASP A 32 -1.97 -9.10 12.29
CA ASP A 32 -1.49 -8.25 13.38
C ASP A 32 -0.19 -7.56 12.96
N TRP A 33 -0.30 -6.32 12.49
CA TRP A 33 0.87 -5.58 12.04
C TRP A 33 1.76 -5.05 13.17
N GLU A 34 1.23 -4.90 14.40
CA GLU A 34 2.04 -4.54 15.57
C GLU A 34 3.01 -5.68 15.93
N ASN A 35 2.57 -6.93 15.76
CA ASN A 35 3.34 -8.13 16.06
C ASN A 35 3.97 -8.80 14.83
N GLY A 36 4.02 -8.12 13.67
CA GLY A 36 4.75 -8.58 12.48
C GLY A 36 4.03 -9.61 11.61
N ILE A 37 2.76 -9.91 11.89
CA ILE A 37 1.88 -10.71 11.02
C ILE A 37 1.27 -9.76 9.96
N ASN A 38 2.12 -9.29 9.04
CA ASN A 38 1.76 -8.30 8.01
C ASN A 38 0.88 -8.94 6.92
N ARG A 39 -0.40 -9.13 7.23
CA ARG A 39 -1.43 -9.69 6.35
C ARG A 39 -2.53 -8.66 6.17
N VAL A 40 -3.11 -8.63 4.97
CA VAL A 40 -4.05 -7.57 4.59
C VAL A 40 -5.17 -8.14 3.77
N PRO A 41 -6.43 -7.73 4.06
CA PRO A 41 -7.55 -8.06 3.19
C PRO A 41 -7.40 -7.37 1.83
N ILE A 42 -6.89 -6.13 1.83
CA ILE A 42 -6.58 -5.36 0.63
C ILE A 42 -5.61 -4.22 0.97
N ALA A 43 -4.66 -3.96 0.07
CA ALA A 43 -3.80 -2.78 0.07
C ALA A 43 -3.58 -2.30 -1.36
N VAL A 44 -3.41 -0.99 -1.53
CA VAL A 44 -3.01 -0.37 -2.80
C VAL A 44 -1.54 -0.01 -2.70
N VAL A 45 -0.69 -0.62 -3.51
CA VAL A 45 0.75 -0.36 -3.56
C VAL A 45 1.03 0.65 -4.67
N LEU A 46 1.51 1.84 -4.29
CA LEU A 46 1.97 2.87 -5.23
C LEU A 46 3.49 2.82 -5.31
N THR A 47 4.09 2.60 -6.49
CA THR A 47 5.55 2.58 -6.64
C THR A 47 6.08 3.85 -7.31
N PHE A 48 7.24 4.30 -6.86
CA PHE A 48 7.80 5.61 -7.20
C PHE A 48 9.17 5.47 -7.88
N GLY A 49 9.28 6.04 -9.08
CA GLY A 49 10.48 5.97 -9.91
C GLY A 49 10.86 4.55 -10.34
N THR A 50 12.10 4.37 -10.78
CA THR A 50 12.61 3.10 -11.33
C THR A 50 13.77 2.51 -10.53
N LYS A 51 14.40 3.29 -9.64
CA LYS A 51 15.50 2.82 -8.79
C LYS A 51 14.98 1.80 -7.78
N LYS A 52 15.52 0.58 -7.82
CA LYS A 52 15.08 -0.53 -6.97
C LYS A 52 15.96 -0.71 -5.74
N TRP A 53 15.34 -1.16 -4.66
CA TRP A 53 15.97 -1.50 -3.40
C TRP A 53 15.77 -2.98 -3.10
N ARG A 54 16.77 -3.60 -2.46
CA ARG A 54 16.69 -5.01 -2.03
C ARG A 54 15.57 -5.19 -1.01
N SER A 55 14.91 -6.35 -1.06
CA SER A 55 13.83 -6.73 -0.14
C SER A 55 14.29 -7.01 1.29
N GLY A 56 15.59 -7.25 1.52
CA GLY A 56 16.15 -7.54 2.83
C GLY A 56 16.19 -9.03 3.23
N ILE A 57 15.97 -9.96 2.29
CA ILE A 57 16.16 -11.41 2.50
C ILE A 57 17.12 -12.00 1.43
N PHE A 58 17.70 -13.16 1.75
CA PHE A 58 18.35 -14.16 0.89
C PHE A 58 17.57 -14.50 -0.42
N PRO A 59 18.22 -15.07 -1.45
CA PRO A 59 17.84 -14.91 -2.86
C PRO A 59 16.46 -15.45 -3.22
N GLY A 60 15.73 -14.73 -4.09
CA GLY A 60 14.42 -15.11 -4.63
C GLY A 60 13.37 -13.99 -4.60
N PHE A 61 13.55 -12.98 -3.75
CA PHE A 61 12.69 -11.79 -3.72
C PHE A 61 13.18 -10.71 -4.68
N GLN A 62 12.31 -10.26 -5.57
CA GLN A 62 12.63 -9.24 -6.55
C GLN A 62 12.81 -7.87 -5.88
N PRO A 63 13.87 -7.10 -6.21
CA PRO A 63 13.99 -5.71 -5.78
C PRO A 63 12.78 -4.87 -6.21
N SER A 64 12.39 -3.89 -5.39
CA SER A 64 11.27 -2.99 -5.67
C SER A 64 11.70 -1.52 -5.58
N PRO A 65 11.13 -0.61 -6.39
CA PRO A 65 11.23 0.81 -6.11
C PRO A 65 10.66 1.18 -4.74
N TYR A 66 10.86 2.43 -4.33
CA TYR A 66 10.14 2.96 -3.17
C TYR A 66 8.63 2.79 -3.37
N PHE A 67 7.92 2.44 -2.31
CA PHE A 67 6.47 2.35 -2.35
C PHE A 67 5.79 2.84 -1.08
N LEU A 68 4.62 3.43 -1.27
CA LEU A 68 3.66 3.75 -0.21
C LEU A 68 2.43 2.86 -0.43
N SER A 69 1.95 2.24 0.64
CA SER A 69 0.87 1.26 0.55
C SER A 69 -0.23 1.54 1.58
N PRO A 70 -1.24 2.37 1.28
CA PRO A 70 -2.45 2.40 2.07
C PRO A 70 -3.13 1.01 2.09
N PHE A 71 -3.62 0.60 3.26
CA PHE A 71 -4.35 -0.65 3.47
C PHE A 71 -5.51 -0.46 4.45
N ILE A 72 -6.51 -1.35 4.36
CA ILE A 72 -7.60 -1.44 5.33
C ILE A 72 -7.25 -2.52 6.34
N GLY A 73 -7.09 -2.13 7.60
CA GLY A 73 -6.78 -3.01 8.73
C GLY A 73 -8.03 -3.44 9.49
N PHE A 74 -7.83 -4.27 10.52
CA PHE A 74 -8.90 -4.65 11.46
C PHE A 74 -8.54 -4.26 12.89
N LYS A 75 -7.28 -4.50 13.31
CA LYS A 75 -6.77 -4.16 14.65
C LYS A 75 -5.75 -3.04 14.63
N GLU A 76 -5.24 -2.70 13.45
CA GLU A 76 -4.20 -1.70 13.25
C GLU A 76 -4.72 -0.30 13.59
N GLU A 77 -3.84 0.57 14.07
CA GLU A 77 -4.18 1.94 14.40
C GLU A 77 -4.40 2.75 13.11
N GLU A 78 -5.59 3.34 12.97
CA GLU A 78 -5.91 4.18 11.81
C GLU A 78 -4.99 5.41 11.76
N GLY A 79 -4.44 5.71 10.59
CA GLY A 79 -3.48 6.78 10.35
C GLY A 79 -2.02 6.40 10.57
N LYS A 80 -1.74 5.28 11.27
CA LYS A 80 -0.39 4.84 11.60
C LYS A 80 0.38 4.32 10.38
N GLN A 81 1.68 4.65 10.35
CA GLN A 81 2.64 4.08 9.42
C GLN A 81 3.22 2.79 9.99
N TYR A 82 3.29 1.76 9.17
CA TYR A 82 3.94 0.50 9.46
C TYR A 82 5.09 0.20 8.50
N ILE A 83 6.04 -0.59 8.99
CA ILE A 83 7.11 -1.17 8.19
C ILE A 83 6.85 -2.67 8.10
N GLY A 84 6.73 -3.19 6.88
CA GLY A 84 6.56 -4.61 6.66
C GLY A 84 7.82 -5.42 6.99
N LYS A 85 7.64 -6.73 7.19
CA LYS A 85 8.72 -7.70 7.38
C LYS A 85 9.78 -7.63 6.28
N TYR A 86 9.36 -7.29 5.06
CA TYR A 86 10.20 -7.15 3.86
C TYR A 86 10.18 -5.72 3.34
N TYR A 87 11.17 -5.41 2.51
CA TYR A 87 11.38 -4.09 1.91
C TYR A 87 11.50 -2.99 2.97
N ARG A 88 12.14 -3.26 4.12
CA ARG A 88 12.24 -2.30 5.24
C ARG A 88 12.80 -0.93 4.82
N LYS A 89 13.71 -0.91 3.84
CA LYS A 89 14.25 0.31 3.24
C LYS A 89 13.26 0.98 2.27
N GLY A 90 12.61 0.17 1.43
CA GLY A 90 11.85 0.64 0.27
C GLY A 90 10.35 0.85 0.51
N GLY A 91 9.78 0.28 1.55
CA GLY A 91 8.34 0.15 1.73
C GLY A 91 7.81 0.84 2.96
N ARG A 92 6.70 1.55 2.80
CA ARG A 92 5.86 2.03 3.90
C ARG A 92 4.42 1.62 3.68
N TYR A 93 3.77 1.18 4.75
CA TYR A 93 2.37 0.81 4.76
C TYR A 93 1.61 1.74 5.67
N TYR A 94 0.36 2.07 5.35
CA TYR A 94 -0.45 2.98 6.15
C TYR A 94 -1.82 2.38 6.37
N CYS A 95 -2.20 2.17 7.62
CA CYS A 95 -3.58 1.80 7.93
C CYS A 95 -4.43 3.05 7.72
N VAL A 96 -5.32 3.04 6.73
CA VAL A 96 -6.17 4.21 6.41
C VAL A 96 -7.61 4.06 6.86
N ALA A 97 -7.98 2.87 7.29
CA ALA A 97 -9.25 2.55 7.93
C ALA A 97 -9.05 1.27 8.74
N SER A 98 -9.68 1.19 9.91
CA SER A 98 -9.59 0.02 10.79
C SER A 98 -10.93 -0.33 11.45
N GLY A 99 -10.94 -1.46 12.13
CA GLY A 99 -12.11 -2.05 12.79
C GLY A 99 -12.99 -2.88 11.86
N ASP A 100 -14.08 -3.41 12.43
CA ASP A 100 -15.07 -4.15 11.67
C ASP A 100 -15.92 -3.20 10.82
N ARG A 101 -15.51 -3.06 9.56
CA ARG A 101 -16.23 -2.28 8.54
C ARG A 101 -16.69 -3.16 7.39
N ALA A 102 -17.00 -4.42 7.68
CA ALA A 102 -17.42 -5.39 6.67
C ALA A 102 -18.60 -4.85 5.83
N GLY A 103 -18.46 -4.88 4.50
CA GLY A 103 -19.47 -4.43 3.55
C GLY A 103 -19.58 -2.92 3.35
N GLN A 104 -18.88 -2.11 4.14
CA GLN A 104 -18.90 -0.66 3.98
C GLN A 104 -18.01 -0.20 2.82
N THR A 105 -18.42 0.88 2.16
CA THR A 105 -17.56 1.60 1.21
C THR A 105 -16.75 2.64 1.96
N ILE A 106 -15.44 2.52 1.88
CA ILE A 106 -14.46 3.45 2.44
C ILE A 106 -13.95 4.33 1.31
N ILE A 107 -14.01 5.64 1.51
CA ILE A 107 -13.37 6.61 0.62
C ILE A 107 -12.12 7.11 1.34
N THR A 108 -10.96 6.71 0.85
CA THR A 108 -9.67 7.17 1.35
C THR A 108 -9.18 8.34 0.53
N ASP A 109 -8.74 9.40 1.19
CA ASP A 109 -8.03 10.51 0.55
C ASP A 109 -6.58 10.59 1.04
N PHE A 110 -5.71 9.84 0.35
CA PHE A 110 -4.34 9.57 0.77
C PHE A 110 -3.37 10.65 0.27
N GLU A 111 -2.80 11.44 1.19
CA GLU A 111 -1.71 12.37 0.88
C GLU A 111 -0.42 11.60 0.53
N VAL A 112 0.21 11.93 -0.60
CA VAL A 112 1.35 11.18 -1.16
C VAL A 112 2.67 11.92 -1.00
N ASP A 113 2.72 13.19 -1.36
CA ASP A 113 3.99 13.92 -1.54
C ASP A 113 4.75 14.09 -0.22
N ASN A 114 4.10 14.62 0.82
CA ASN A 114 4.75 14.83 2.11
C ASN A 114 4.97 13.51 2.86
N ARG A 115 4.10 12.51 2.67
CA ARG A 115 4.36 11.15 3.18
C ARG A 115 5.61 10.55 2.55
N PHE A 116 5.78 10.65 1.22
CA PHE A 116 6.95 10.12 0.53
C PHE A 116 8.24 10.77 1.04
N LYS A 117 8.30 12.11 0.99
CA LYS A 117 9.47 12.88 1.40
C LYS A 117 9.90 12.57 2.84
N ARG A 118 8.93 12.53 3.77
CA ARG A 118 9.21 12.19 5.17
C ARG A 118 9.61 10.74 5.38
N ALA A 119 8.98 9.80 4.65
CA ALA A 119 9.24 8.38 4.81
C ALA A 119 10.64 7.95 4.38
N PHE A 120 11.19 8.62 3.36
CA PHE A 120 12.42 8.23 2.69
C PHE A 120 13.52 9.31 2.75
N GLU A 121 13.27 10.41 3.45
CA GLU A 121 14.20 11.54 3.61
C GLU A 121 14.64 12.13 2.26
N GLU A 122 13.73 12.13 1.29
CA GLU A 122 13.96 12.65 -0.06
C GLU A 122 13.42 14.07 -0.19
N LEU A 123 14.12 14.94 -0.94
CA LEU A 123 13.68 16.32 -1.19
C LEU A 123 12.53 16.40 -2.20
N THR A 124 12.42 15.39 -3.08
CA THR A 124 11.44 15.35 -4.16
C THR A 124 10.77 13.99 -4.23
N THR A 125 9.51 13.98 -4.66
CA THR A 125 8.74 12.75 -4.89
C THR A 125 8.87 12.36 -6.36
N PRO A 126 9.46 11.19 -6.69
CA PRO A 126 9.49 10.67 -8.05
C PRO A 126 8.07 10.45 -8.60
N PRO A 127 7.89 10.34 -9.92
CA PRO A 127 6.59 9.98 -10.48
C PRO A 127 6.16 8.58 -10.02
N ILE A 128 4.84 8.38 -9.97
CA ILE A 128 4.27 7.04 -9.81
C ILE A 128 4.46 6.29 -11.12
N THR A 129 5.17 5.17 -11.06
CA THR A 129 5.49 4.34 -12.24
C THR A 129 4.64 3.07 -12.31
N SER A 130 4.02 2.67 -11.21
CA SER A 130 2.98 1.65 -11.21
C SER A 130 2.07 1.75 -9.99
N PHE A 131 0.91 1.12 -10.10
CA PHE A 131 0.10 0.76 -8.94
C PHE A 131 -0.27 -0.73 -8.98
N ALA A 132 -0.44 -1.33 -7.82
CA ALA A 132 -0.90 -2.70 -7.69
C ALA A 132 -1.81 -2.89 -6.47
N PHE A 133 -2.52 -4.01 -6.47
CA PHE A 133 -3.33 -4.46 -5.37
C PHE A 133 -2.68 -5.67 -4.72
N GLN A 134 -2.56 -5.58 -3.40
CA GLN A 134 -2.05 -6.66 -2.57
C GLN A 134 -3.19 -7.19 -1.72
N MET A 135 -3.42 -8.49 -1.82
CA MET A 135 -4.20 -9.26 -0.86
C MET A 135 -3.28 -10.38 -0.38
N ASN A 136 -3.17 -10.57 0.94
CA ASN A 136 -2.33 -11.60 1.51
C ASN A 136 -2.93 -12.10 2.82
N THR A 137 -3.35 -13.35 2.82
CA THR A 137 -3.94 -14.07 3.96
C THR A 137 -3.13 -15.29 4.36
N LYS A 138 -1.85 -15.35 3.95
CA LYS A 138 -0.98 -16.46 4.32
C LYS A 138 -0.81 -16.50 5.84
N ASP A 139 -0.76 -17.69 6.44
CA ASP A 139 -0.54 -17.87 7.88
C ASP A 139 -1.62 -17.21 8.77
N THR A 140 -2.81 -16.95 8.21
CA THR A 140 -4.01 -16.48 8.92
C THR A 140 -5.14 -17.49 8.75
N LEU A 141 -6.16 -17.41 9.60
CA LEU A 141 -7.37 -18.22 9.48
C LEU A 141 -8.39 -17.56 8.55
N GLY A 142 -8.99 -18.36 7.68
CA GLY A 142 -9.94 -17.91 6.67
C GLY A 142 -9.27 -17.20 5.48
N GLY A 143 -10.11 -16.59 4.63
CA GLY A 143 -9.67 -15.81 3.48
C GLY A 143 -9.94 -14.32 3.66
N ALA A 144 -9.72 -13.58 2.58
CA ALA A 144 -10.11 -12.18 2.48
C ALA A 144 -11.03 -12.00 1.27
N LYS A 145 -12.03 -11.13 1.43
CA LYS A 145 -12.89 -10.67 0.35
C LYS A 145 -12.92 -9.16 0.42
N ALA A 146 -12.58 -8.50 -0.67
CA ALA A 146 -12.49 -7.06 -0.74
C ALA A 146 -12.92 -6.58 -2.13
N PHE A 147 -13.21 -5.30 -2.25
CA PHE A 147 -13.52 -4.66 -3.51
C PHE A 147 -12.75 -3.36 -3.64
N LEU A 148 -12.49 -2.98 -4.89
CA LEU A 148 -12.01 -1.68 -5.28
C LEU A 148 -12.90 -1.21 -6.42
N ARG A 149 -13.51 -0.03 -6.25
CA ARG A 149 -14.35 0.59 -7.28
C ARG A 149 -13.56 1.60 -8.10
N LYS A 150 -12.74 2.42 -7.45
CA LYS A 150 -12.08 3.55 -8.10
C LYS A 150 -10.75 3.89 -7.44
N ILE A 151 -9.78 4.28 -8.26
CA ILE A 151 -8.56 4.96 -7.84
C ILE A 151 -8.36 6.19 -8.71
N GLU A 152 -8.12 7.34 -8.08
CA GLU A 152 -7.89 8.62 -8.76
C GLU A 152 -6.56 9.22 -8.30
N PHE A 153 -5.72 9.56 -9.27
CA PHE A 153 -4.45 10.25 -9.01
C PHE A 153 -4.66 11.75 -9.17
N LEU A 154 -4.57 12.49 -8.07
CA LEU A 154 -4.76 13.94 -8.05
C LEU A 154 -3.38 14.61 -8.16
N ALA A 155 -2.96 14.84 -9.40
CA ALA A 155 -1.73 15.53 -9.77
C ALA A 155 -1.97 17.03 -10.00
N LYS A 156 -0.89 17.83 -9.88
CA LYS A 156 -0.87 19.26 -10.23
C LYS A 156 0.12 19.51 -11.33
#